data_AF-A0A8T4JAY8-F1
#
_entry.id   AF-A0A8T4JAY8-F1
#
_cell.length_a   1.000
_cell.length_b   1.000
_cell.length_c   1.000
_cell.angle_alpha   90.00
_cell.angle_beta   90.00
_cell.angle_gamma   90.00
#
_symmetry.space_group_name_H-M   'P 1'
#
loop_
_entity.id
_entity.type
_entity.pdbx_description
1 polymer ?
#
loop_
_entity_poly.entity_id
_entity_poly.type
_entity_poly.pdbx_seq_one_letter_code
_entity_poly.pdbx_strand_id
1 'polypeptide(L)' 'AGPLPGAGEPTVAKDGATRGDTCHLDVVDRWGNLVAATPSGGWLQANPVIPALGFPLGTRLQMTWLEPGLPNS' A
#
# COMPACT_ATOMS: atom_id res chain seq x y z
N ALA A 1 -2.24 23.13 15.87
CA ALA A 1 -2.25 21.67 16.04
C ALA A 1 -2.56 21.06 14.67
N GLY A 2 -1.62 20.31 14.09
CA GLY A 2 -1.83 19.65 12.80
C GLY A 2 -2.70 18.40 12.96
N PRO A 3 -3.33 17.89 11.88
CA PRO A 3 -4.17 16.70 11.94
C PRO A 3 -3.36 15.51 12.47
N LEU A 4 -3.95 14.72 13.35
CA LEU A 4 -3.35 13.48 13.84
C LEU A 4 -3.38 12.43 12.71
N PRO A 5 -2.25 11.82 12.33
CA PRO A 5 -2.22 10.71 11.39
C PRO A 5 -3.00 9.52 11.97
N GLY A 6 -3.87 8.89 11.17
CA GLY A 6 -4.54 7.63 11.55
C GLY A 6 -6.05 7.70 11.80
N ALA A 7 -6.74 8.79 11.45
CA ALA A 7 -8.21 8.90 11.56
C ALA A 7 -8.99 8.16 10.44
N GLY A 8 -8.33 7.27 9.69
CA GLY A 8 -8.95 6.46 8.62
C GLY A 8 -8.88 7.05 7.21
N GLU A 9 -8.61 8.34 7.06
CA GLU A 9 -8.36 8.96 5.75
C GLU A 9 -6.85 9.08 5.46
N PRO A 10 -6.36 8.63 4.29
CA PRO A 10 -4.97 8.83 3.88
C PRO A 10 -4.66 10.34 3.83
N THR A 11 -3.92 10.84 4.82
CA THR A 11 -3.53 12.25 4.86
C THR A 11 -2.16 12.40 4.19
N VAL A 12 -2.13 12.84 2.94
CA VAL A 12 -0.88 13.10 2.21
C VAL A 12 -0.39 14.52 2.50
N ALA A 13 0.88 14.67 2.82
CA ALA A 13 1.50 15.98 3.01
C ALA A 13 1.54 16.74 1.67
N LYS A 14 1.39 18.08 1.72
CA LYS A 14 1.35 18.94 0.53
C LYS A 14 2.66 18.99 -0.26
N ASP A 15 3.74 18.48 0.31
CA ASP A 15 5.06 18.39 -0.32
C ASP A 15 5.19 17.20 -1.28
N GLY A 16 4.14 16.37 -1.41
CA GLY A 16 4.12 15.21 -2.30
C GLY A 16 4.90 14.01 -1.76
N ALA A 17 5.44 14.09 -0.54
CA ALA A 17 6.11 12.97 0.09
C ALA A 17 5.06 11.95 0.59
N THR A 18 4.89 10.86 -0.15
CA THR A 18 4.12 9.70 0.31
C THR A 18 5.05 8.66 0.94
N ARG A 19 4.96 8.46 2.25
CA ARG A 19 5.53 7.30 2.94
C ARG A 19 4.47 6.20 2.98
N GLY A 20 4.74 5.09 2.30
CA GLY A 20 3.98 3.84 2.24
C GLY A 20 2.55 3.85 2.79
N ASP A 21 1.58 3.60 1.91
CA ASP A 21 0.18 3.45 2.28
C ASP A 21 -0.29 2.00 2.08
N THR A 22 -1.06 1.46 3.02
CA THR A 22 -1.63 0.11 2.92
C THR A 22 -3.02 0.11 3.51
N CYS A 23 -3.90 -0.73 2.97
CA CYS A 23 -5.19 -0.99 3.57
C CYS A 23 -5.09 -2.21 4.49
N HIS A 24 -5.94 -2.25 5.52
CA HIS A 24 -6.16 -3.42 6.36
C HIS A 24 -7.66 -3.73 6.38
N LEU A 25 -8.00 -5.02 6.29
CA LEU A 25 -9.36 -5.52 6.26
C LEU A 25 -9.48 -6.72 7.18
N ASP A 26 -10.42 -6.66 8.11
CA ASP A 26 -10.79 -7.76 9.00
C ASP A 26 -12.26 -8.16 8.77
N VAL A 27 -12.51 -9.47 8.76
CA VAL A 27 -13.85 -10.07 8.63
C VAL A 27 -14.03 -11.19 9.64
N VAL A 28 -15.18 -11.20 10.30
CA VAL A 28 -15.64 -12.29 11.17
C VAL A 28 -17.06 -12.69 10.75
N ASP A 29 -17.31 -13.99 10.62
CA ASP A 29 -18.64 -14.50 10.30
C ASP A 29 -19.30 -15.24 11.48
N ARG A 30 -20.57 -15.62 11.29
CA ARG A 30 -21.40 -16.28 12.31
C ARG A 30 -20.95 -17.71 12.69
N TRP A 31 -20.07 -18.32 11.90
CA TRP A 31 -19.55 -19.66 12.16
C TRP A 31 -18.20 -19.64 12.88
N GLY A 32 -17.67 -18.44 13.15
CA GLY A 32 -16.39 -18.25 13.80
C GLY A 32 -15.20 -18.27 12.84
N ASN A 33 -15.42 -18.12 11.51
CA ASN A 33 -14.30 -17.89 10.60
C ASN A 33 -13.78 -16.46 10.78
N LEU A 34 -12.46 -16.31 10.77
CA LEU A 34 -11.77 -15.01 10.83
C LEU A 34 -10.83 -14.87 9.64
N VAL A 35 -10.82 -13.68 9.03
CA VAL A 35 -9.88 -13.30 7.97
C VAL A 35 -9.33 -11.92 8.30
N ALA A 36 -8.00 -11.79 8.28
CA ALA A 36 -7.28 -10.54 8.39
C ALA A 36 -6.35 -10.40 7.17
N ALA A 37 -6.49 -9.31 6.42
CA ALA A 37 -5.76 -9.10 5.17
C ALA A 37 -5.22 -7.66 5.07
N THR A 38 -4.00 -7.53 4.56
CA THR A 38 -3.32 -6.23 4.36
C THR A 38 -2.93 -6.07 2.89
N PRO A 39 -3.89 -5.81 1.98
CA PRO A 39 -3.59 -5.62 0.57
C PRO A 39 -2.86 -4.29 0.33
N SER A 40 -1.85 -4.30 -0.54
CA SER A 40 -1.10 -3.08 -0.90
C SER A 40 -0.38 -3.17 -2.24
N GLY A 41 -0.15 -2.00 -2.85
CA GLY A 41 0.43 -1.84 -4.19
C GLY A 41 -0.55 -1.14 -5.13
N GLY A 42 -0.11 -0.81 -6.35
CA GLY A 42 -0.96 -0.16 -7.35
C GLY A 42 -1.39 1.27 -6.99
N TRP A 43 -0.61 1.97 -6.17
CA TRP A 43 -0.91 3.36 -5.79
C TRP A 43 -0.82 4.30 -7.00
N LEU A 44 -1.76 5.25 -7.12
CA LEU A 44 -1.89 6.14 -8.28
C LEU A 44 -0.65 6.98 -8.56
N GLN A 45 0.09 7.37 -7.52
CA GLN A 45 1.32 8.15 -7.62
C GLN A 45 2.56 7.32 -7.97
N ALA A 46 2.48 5.99 -7.92
CA ALA A 46 3.65 5.13 -7.99
C ALA A 46 4.06 4.74 -9.42
N ASN A 47 3.12 4.71 -10.36
CA ASN A 47 3.34 4.31 -11.75
C ASN A 47 2.26 4.93 -12.66
N PRO A 48 2.51 5.03 -13.97
CA PRO A 48 1.47 5.38 -14.94
C PRO A 48 0.31 4.38 -14.91
N VAL A 49 -0.91 4.91 -15.04
CA VAL A 49 -2.13 4.08 -15.19
C VAL A 49 -2.09 3.35 -16.53
N ILE A 50 -2.42 2.06 -16.53
CA ILE A 50 -2.62 1.31 -17.78
C ILE A 50 -3.97 1.75 -18.37
N PRO A 51 -4.03 2.41 -19.55
CA PRO A 51 -5.26 3.05 -20.01
C PRO A 51 -6.44 2.09 -20.20
N ALA A 52 -6.17 0.86 -20.65
CA ALA A 52 -7.21 -0.15 -20.86
C ALA A 52 -7.76 -0.78 -19.56
N LEU A 53 -7.07 -0.61 -18.42
CA LEU A 53 -7.41 -1.27 -17.15
C LEU A 53 -7.84 -0.30 -16.04
N GLY A 54 -7.39 0.96 -16.11
CA GLY A 54 -7.78 2.00 -15.15
C GLY A 54 -7.00 2.00 -13.82
N PHE A 55 -5.98 1.17 -13.67
CA PHE A 55 -5.07 1.18 -12.51
C PHE A 55 -3.60 1.01 -12.92
N PRO A 56 -2.65 1.46 -12.09
CA PRO A 56 -1.23 1.30 -12.36
C PRO A 56 -0.69 -0.04 -11.83
N LEU A 57 0.50 -0.42 -12.30
CA LEU A 57 1.24 -1.55 -11.71
C LEU A 57 1.79 -1.19 -10.32
N GLY A 58 2.03 -2.22 -9.50
CA GLY A 58 2.72 -2.07 -8.23
C GLY A 58 4.23 -1.83 -8.36
N THR A 59 4.83 -1.33 -7.30
CA THR A 59 6.28 -1.02 -7.20
C THR A 59 6.97 -1.86 -6.14
N ARG A 60 6.48 -3.08 -5.85
CA ARG A 60 6.94 -3.85 -4.67
C ARG A 60 8.43 -4.18 -4.68
N LEU A 61 9.02 -4.35 -5.86
CA LEU A 61 10.47 -4.58 -6.01
C LEU A 61 11.34 -3.42 -5.52
N GLN A 62 10.79 -2.23 -5.26
CA GLN A 62 11.53 -1.16 -4.59
C GLN A 62 12.04 -1.56 -3.19
N MET A 63 11.49 -2.64 -2.61
CA MET A 63 11.89 -3.19 -1.32
C MET A 63 13.06 -4.18 -1.43
N THR A 64 13.48 -4.61 -2.63
CA THR A 64 14.59 -5.55 -2.82
C THR A 64 15.93 -4.83 -2.84
N TRP A 65 17.00 -5.59 -2.59
CA TRP A 65 18.37 -5.10 -2.69
C TRP A 65 18.94 -5.40 -4.07
N LEU A 66 19.66 -4.45 -4.66
CA LEU A 66 20.43 -4.71 -5.88
C LEU A 66 21.85 -5.22 -5.57
N GLU A 67 21.98 -6.02 -4.52
CA GLU A 67 23.23 -6.62 -4.06
C GLU A 67 23.07 -8.14 -4.01
N PRO A 68 23.86 -8.91 -4.78
CA PRO A 68 23.74 -10.38 -4.81
C PRO A 68 24.06 -11.05 -3.47
N GLY A 69 23.36 -12.14 -3.16
CA GLY A 69 23.67 -13.01 -2.02
C GLY A 69 23.02 -12.62 -0.69
N LEU A 70 22.20 -11.57 -0.66
CA LEU A 70 21.38 -11.21 0.48
C LEU A 70 20.04 -11.99 0.45
N PRO A 71 19.36 -12.19 1.60
CA PRO A 71 18.06 -12.87 1.64
C PRO A 71 16.94 -12.21 0.81
N ASN A 72 17.15 -10.97 0.36
CA ASN A 72 16.18 -10.16 -0.38
C ASN A 72 16.85 -9.43 -1.56
N SER A 73 17.85 -10.07 -2.19
CA SER A 73 18.45 -9.67 -3.48
C SER A 73 17.46 -9.79 -4.64
#